data_AF-A0A928SZZ6-F1
#
_entry.id   AF-A0A928SZZ6-F1
#
_cell.length_a   1.000
_cell.length_b   1.000
_cell.length_c   1.000
_cell.angle_alpha   90.00
_cell.angle_beta   90.00
_cell.angle_gamma   90.00
#
_symmetry.space_group_name_H-M   'P 1'
#
loop_
_entity.id
_entity.type
_entity.pdbx_description
1 polymer ?
#
loop_
_entity_poly.entity_id
_entity_poly.type
_entity_poly.pdbx_seq_one_letter_code
_entity_poly.pdbx_strand_id
1 'polypeptide(L)'
;MRSRSAFDNKYCNTTGGACGPTASVASHDSDTTAPFTDHGIRPTMMLVGKDAATAKALVDRGVAADDTFPTGEGWLIRTTDTARSVRWPAFVTLTSEWTDPSVMKLTYVDNSKGTGSNEIESQKDVLFYFTGLASVPKIETNGYRPGAIADHLTSYGGQVPTSGQMSIAKWIEVGVTGSFGTVVEPCNYQSKFPDPRVVVPRYYRGETLLEAYWKSVAAPGEGLFVGEPLARPWGAEIVSYAGGTLSIQTTHLDPAKSYQIERADAESGPFTLVQGGITVPNHQRVTLTVAPADAPVYRLSVE
;
A
#
# COMPACT_ATOMS: atom_id res chain seq x y z
N MET A 1 -21.62 -23.31 17.24
CA MET A 1 -21.12 -22.30 16.30
C MET A 1 -21.07 -22.90 14.91
N ARG A 2 -21.98 -22.52 14.00
CA ARG A 2 -21.87 -22.94 12.61
C ARG A 2 -20.91 -21.98 11.91
N SER A 3 -19.68 -22.44 11.68
CA SER A 3 -18.77 -21.87 10.69
C SER A 3 -19.48 -21.87 9.34
N ARG A 4 -19.99 -20.70 8.92
CA ARG A 4 -20.34 -20.47 7.51
C ARG A 4 -19.09 -19.89 6.88
N SER A 5 -18.54 -20.65 5.95
CA SER A 5 -17.46 -20.25 5.05
C SER A 5 -17.68 -18.84 4.50
N ALA A 6 -16.59 -18.08 4.39
CA ALA A 6 -16.44 -16.67 4.08
C ALA A 6 -16.88 -16.24 2.65
N PHE A 7 -18.02 -16.74 2.16
CA PHE A 7 -18.60 -16.37 0.87
C PHE A 7 -19.91 -15.62 1.07
N ASP A 8 -20.01 -14.42 0.50
CA ASP A 8 -21.20 -13.57 0.53
C ASP A 8 -21.44 -13.02 -0.89
N ASN A 9 -22.63 -13.33 -1.45
CA ASN A 9 -23.01 -12.97 -2.82
C ASN A 9 -22.95 -11.47 -3.09
N LYS A 10 -23.04 -10.60 -2.08
CA LYS A 10 -22.94 -9.15 -2.29
C LYS A 10 -21.57 -8.73 -2.83
N TYR A 11 -20.53 -9.54 -2.63
CA TYR A 11 -19.18 -9.31 -3.16
C TYR A 11 -18.95 -9.97 -4.53
N CYS A 12 -19.98 -10.59 -5.12
CA CYS A 12 -19.91 -11.19 -6.45
C CYS A 12 -20.85 -10.45 -7.39
N ASN A 13 -20.48 -10.35 -8.66
CA ASN A 13 -21.38 -9.89 -9.70
C ASN A 13 -22.45 -10.97 -9.95
N THR A 14 -23.68 -10.70 -9.49
CA THR A 14 -24.83 -11.58 -9.67
C THR A 14 -25.73 -11.18 -10.84
N THR A 15 -25.32 -10.22 -11.68
CA THR A 15 -26.18 -9.67 -12.75
C THR A 15 -26.25 -10.56 -13.99
N GLY A 16 -25.37 -11.55 -14.11
CA GLY A 16 -25.25 -12.42 -15.29
C GLY A 16 -24.58 -11.78 -16.50
N GLY A 17 -24.28 -10.47 -16.45
CA GLY A 17 -23.50 -9.75 -17.46
C GLY A 17 -22.07 -9.47 -17.00
N ALA A 18 -21.21 -9.04 -17.92
CA ALA A 18 -19.93 -8.45 -17.55
C ALA A 18 -20.17 -7.15 -16.75
N CYS A 19 -19.25 -6.80 -15.86
CA CYS A 19 -19.23 -5.48 -15.22
C CYS A 19 -20.40 -5.18 -14.27
N GLY A 20 -20.93 -6.18 -13.59
CA GLY A 20 -21.84 -5.92 -12.48
C GLY A 20 -21.10 -5.32 -11.27
N PRO A 21 -21.80 -4.49 -10.47
CA PRO A 21 -21.25 -3.93 -9.25
C PRO A 21 -21.01 -5.03 -8.21
N THR A 22 -20.04 -4.79 -7.34
CA THR A 22 -19.81 -5.57 -6.12
C THR A 22 -19.86 -4.63 -4.92
N ALA A 23 -20.24 -5.14 -3.75
CA ALA A 23 -20.35 -4.32 -2.55
C ALA A 23 -19.00 -3.78 -2.10
N SER A 24 -19.01 -2.55 -1.59
CA SER A 24 -17.83 -1.98 -0.93
C SER A 24 -17.58 -2.62 0.44
N VAL A 25 -16.33 -2.52 0.92
CA VAL A 25 -15.94 -2.93 2.27
C VAL A 25 -15.84 -1.71 3.20
N ALA A 26 -16.32 -1.86 4.44
CA ALA A 26 -16.28 -0.79 5.45
C ALA A 26 -14.84 -0.45 5.91
N SER A 27 -13.90 -1.37 5.72
CA SER A 27 -12.48 -1.14 6.03
C SER A 27 -11.79 -0.22 5.03
N HIS A 28 -12.40 0.08 3.87
CA HIS A 28 -11.79 0.96 2.86
C HIS A 28 -11.44 2.31 3.48
N ASP A 29 -10.16 2.68 3.35
CA ASP A 29 -9.57 3.91 3.89
C ASP A 29 -9.90 4.21 5.37
N SER A 30 -10.15 3.17 6.17
CA SER A 30 -10.40 3.30 7.61
C SER A 30 -9.09 3.25 8.41
N ASP A 31 -9.11 3.84 9.61
CA ASP A 31 -7.98 3.81 10.55
C ASP A 31 -7.92 2.55 11.43
N THR A 32 -8.80 1.57 11.18
CA THR A 32 -8.85 0.35 11.99
C THR A 32 -7.52 -0.39 11.97
N THR A 33 -7.12 -0.88 13.14
CA THR A 33 -6.08 -1.89 13.34
C THR A 33 -6.68 -3.23 13.76
N ALA A 34 -8.01 -3.30 13.89
CA ALA A 34 -8.77 -4.47 14.33
C ALA A 34 -9.91 -4.78 13.34
N PRO A 35 -9.63 -5.04 12.05
CA PRO A 35 -10.64 -5.12 10.99
C PRO A 35 -11.71 -6.18 11.22
N PHE A 36 -11.39 -7.25 11.95
CA PHE A 36 -12.38 -8.27 12.30
C PHE A 36 -13.36 -7.78 13.37
N THR A 37 -12.87 -7.09 14.40
CA THR A 37 -13.71 -6.55 15.47
C THR A 37 -14.56 -5.40 14.96
N ASP A 38 -13.96 -4.49 14.20
CA ASP A 38 -14.59 -3.23 13.80
C ASP A 38 -15.50 -3.40 12.57
N HIS A 39 -15.15 -4.32 11.66
CA HIS A 39 -15.83 -4.44 10.37
C HIS A 39 -16.21 -5.89 10.01
N GLY A 40 -15.89 -6.89 10.84
CA GLY A 40 -16.17 -8.29 10.54
C GLY A 40 -15.34 -8.87 9.39
N ILE A 41 -14.26 -8.20 8.97
CA ILE A 41 -13.42 -8.59 7.83
C ILE A 41 -12.15 -9.25 8.33
N ARG A 42 -11.72 -10.32 7.65
CA ARG A 42 -10.42 -10.95 7.85
C ARG A 42 -9.59 -10.77 6.58
N PRO A 43 -8.74 -9.74 6.51
CA PRO A 43 -7.87 -9.52 5.37
C PRO A 43 -7.03 -10.77 5.08
N THR A 44 -6.92 -11.13 3.81
CA THR A 44 -6.07 -12.23 3.33
C THR A 44 -5.30 -11.80 2.09
N MET A 45 -4.09 -12.32 1.91
CA MET A 45 -3.28 -12.12 0.72
C MET A 45 -2.67 -13.46 0.31
N MET A 46 -2.62 -13.71 -1.00
CA MET A 46 -2.11 -14.97 -1.54
C MET A 46 -0.60 -14.88 -1.79
N LEU A 47 0.15 -15.87 -1.32
CA LEU A 47 1.51 -16.09 -1.76
C LEU A 47 1.49 -16.81 -3.12
N VAL A 48 1.96 -16.15 -4.17
CA VAL A 48 2.03 -16.71 -5.52
C VAL A 48 3.48 -16.98 -5.89
N GLY A 49 3.74 -18.18 -6.38
CA GLY A 49 4.99 -18.60 -6.98
C GLY A 49 4.71 -19.73 -7.98
N LYS A 50 5.53 -19.85 -9.02
CA LYS A 50 5.45 -20.98 -9.97
C LYS A 50 5.80 -22.32 -9.31
N ASP A 51 6.52 -22.26 -8.18
CA ASP A 51 6.98 -23.37 -7.36
C ASP A 51 7.23 -22.88 -5.91
N ALA A 52 7.53 -23.80 -5.00
CA ALA A 52 7.81 -23.47 -3.60
C ALA A 52 9.03 -22.55 -3.43
N ALA A 53 10.03 -22.64 -4.32
CA ALA A 53 11.24 -21.82 -4.25
C ALA A 53 10.93 -20.35 -4.55
N THR A 54 10.14 -20.08 -5.59
CA THR A 54 9.69 -18.72 -5.94
C THR A 54 8.72 -18.14 -4.92
N ALA A 55 7.82 -18.96 -4.35
CA ALA A 55 6.98 -18.53 -3.23
C ALA A 55 7.83 -18.17 -2.00
N LYS A 56 8.87 -18.97 -1.69
CA LYS A 56 9.81 -18.63 -0.61
C LYS A 56 10.59 -17.36 -0.93
N ALA A 57 11.04 -17.16 -2.16
CA ALA A 57 11.74 -15.94 -2.57
C ALA A 57 10.88 -14.68 -2.42
N LEU A 58 9.56 -14.79 -2.62
CA LEU A 58 8.60 -13.72 -2.28
C LEU A 58 8.59 -13.44 -0.77
N VAL A 59 8.54 -14.48 0.07
CA VAL A 59 8.59 -14.32 1.53
C VAL A 59 9.91 -13.67 1.98
N ASP A 60 11.04 -14.19 1.51
CA ASP A 60 12.37 -13.66 1.84
C ASP A 60 12.50 -12.18 1.44
N ARG A 61 11.86 -11.78 0.33
CA ARG A 61 11.84 -10.39 -0.14
C ARG A 61 11.00 -9.46 0.74
N GLY A 62 9.86 -9.94 1.25
CA GLY A 62 9.06 -9.19 2.23
C GLY A 62 9.85 -8.97 3.52
N VAL A 63 10.41 -10.03 4.08
CA VAL A 63 11.27 -9.97 5.28
C VAL A 63 12.47 -9.05 5.09
N ALA A 64 13.11 -9.07 3.91
CA ALA A 64 14.24 -8.19 3.61
C ALA A 64 13.85 -6.70 3.48
N ALA A 65 12.56 -6.39 3.41
CA ALA A 65 12.06 -5.02 3.32
C ALA A 65 11.85 -4.38 4.69
N ASP A 66 11.49 -5.19 5.70
CA ASP A 66 11.02 -4.71 7.00
C ASP A 66 12.00 -3.73 7.65
N ASP A 67 11.45 -2.58 8.05
CA ASP A 67 12.14 -1.54 8.82
C ASP A 67 13.42 -0.98 8.16
N THR A 68 13.55 -1.15 6.83
CA THR A 68 14.72 -0.67 6.08
C THR A 68 14.66 0.81 5.70
N PHE A 69 13.48 1.44 5.82
CA PHE A 69 13.20 2.82 5.36
C PHE A 69 13.78 3.08 3.96
N PRO A 70 13.41 2.28 2.95
CA PRO A 70 14.08 2.34 1.66
C PRO A 70 13.80 3.68 0.96
N THR A 71 14.83 4.23 0.33
CA THR A 71 14.68 5.30 -0.67
C THR A 71 14.53 4.69 -2.06
N GLY A 72 13.84 5.41 -2.94
CA GLY A 72 13.61 4.95 -4.30
C GLY A 72 12.60 5.82 -5.04
N GLU A 73 12.11 5.27 -6.15
CA GLU A 73 11.24 5.97 -7.08
C GLU A 73 9.89 5.27 -7.21
N GLY A 74 8.82 6.06 -7.25
CA GLY A 74 7.49 5.61 -7.63
C GLY A 74 7.13 6.15 -9.02
N TRP A 75 6.55 5.29 -9.84
CA TRP A 75 6.22 5.58 -11.23
C TRP A 75 4.71 5.44 -11.44
N LEU A 76 4.06 6.55 -11.80
CA LEU A 76 2.61 6.63 -12.00
C LEU A 76 2.35 6.97 -13.47
N ILE A 77 2.04 5.96 -14.27
CA ILE A 77 2.05 6.08 -15.73
C ILE A 77 0.61 6.14 -16.26
N ARG A 78 0.26 7.27 -16.89
CA ARG A 78 -0.92 7.38 -17.76
C ARG A 78 -0.51 7.00 -19.17
N THR A 79 -1.14 6.00 -19.74
CA THR A 79 -0.75 5.43 -21.04
C THR A 79 -1.66 5.93 -22.16
N THR A 80 -1.36 5.52 -23.39
CA THR A 80 -2.25 5.71 -24.54
C THR A 80 -3.54 4.89 -24.44
N ASP A 81 -3.62 3.89 -23.56
CA ASP A 81 -4.86 3.14 -23.28
C ASP A 81 -5.75 3.96 -22.32
N THR A 82 -6.66 4.73 -22.91
CA THR A 82 -7.56 5.62 -22.17
C THR A 82 -8.52 4.86 -21.26
N ALA A 83 -8.98 3.67 -21.67
CA ALA A 83 -9.90 2.85 -20.90
C ALA A 83 -9.23 2.27 -19.65
N ARG A 84 -7.92 1.97 -19.70
CA ARG A 84 -7.16 1.47 -18.55
C ARG A 84 -6.47 2.55 -17.73
N SER A 85 -6.42 3.78 -18.22
CA SER A 85 -5.76 4.90 -17.55
C SER A 85 -6.68 5.75 -16.66
N VAL A 86 -7.86 5.27 -16.29
CA VAL A 86 -8.85 6.06 -15.52
C VAL A 86 -8.39 6.53 -14.13
N ARG A 87 -7.34 5.92 -13.56
CA ARG A 87 -6.71 6.31 -12.28
C ARG A 87 -5.79 7.54 -12.39
N TRP A 88 -5.55 8.08 -13.59
CA TRP A 88 -4.62 9.19 -13.78
C TRP A 88 -4.88 10.43 -12.91
N PRO A 89 -6.13 10.84 -12.57
CA PRO A 89 -6.32 11.98 -11.68
C PRO A 89 -5.73 11.72 -10.28
N ALA A 90 -5.89 10.50 -9.77
CA ALA A 90 -5.30 10.08 -8.50
C ALA A 90 -3.76 10.09 -8.55
N PHE A 91 -3.17 9.74 -9.70
CA PHE A 91 -1.72 9.82 -9.91
C PHE A 91 -1.18 11.25 -9.82
N VAL A 92 -1.89 12.21 -10.41
CA VAL A 92 -1.52 13.64 -10.35
C VAL A 92 -1.61 14.16 -8.92
N THR A 93 -2.72 13.90 -8.23
CA THR A 93 -2.91 14.31 -6.83
C THR A 93 -1.81 13.74 -5.93
N LEU A 94 -1.58 12.42 -5.99
CA LEU A 94 -0.56 11.77 -5.16
C LEU A 94 0.84 12.35 -5.40
N THR A 95 1.20 12.63 -6.66
CA THR A 95 2.49 13.24 -6.99
C THR A 95 2.62 14.66 -6.43
N SER A 96 1.53 15.43 -6.41
CA SER A 96 1.53 16.78 -5.84
C SER A 96 1.61 16.82 -4.31
N GLU A 97 1.19 15.74 -3.64
CA GLU A 97 1.28 15.59 -2.18
C GLU A 97 2.67 15.12 -1.72
N TRP A 98 3.46 14.52 -2.64
CA TRP A 98 4.77 13.93 -2.35
C TRP A 98 5.93 14.79 -2.89
N THR A 99 6.14 15.94 -2.26
CA THR A 99 7.06 16.99 -2.76
C THR A 99 8.50 16.88 -2.27
N ASP A 100 8.78 16.04 -1.27
CA ASP A 100 10.13 15.83 -0.75
C ASP A 100 10.81 14.61 -1.41
N PRO A 101 11.76 14.83 -2.34
CA PRO A 101 12.44 13.73 -3.02
C PRO A 101 13.42 12.98 -2.12
N SER A 102 13.79 13.51 -0.95
CA SER A 102 14.68 12.83 0.00
C SER A 102 14.01 11.65 0.70
N VAL A 103 12.68 11.66 0.74
CA VAL A 103 11.84 10.58 1.27
C VAL A 103 11.60 9.52 0.18
N MET A 104 10.95 9.95 -0.91
CA MET A 104 10.66 9.13 -2.07
C MET A 104 10.30 10.05 -3.23
N LYS A 105 10.80 9.74 -4.43
CA LYS A 105 10.47 10.51 -5.63
C LYS A 105 9.31 9.85 -6.37
N LEU A 106 8.14 10.45 -6.33
CA LEU A 106 7.01 10.05 -7.18
C LEU A 106 7.05 10.80 -8.51
N THR A 107 6.98 10.06 -9.62
CA THR A 107 7.01 10.59 -10.98
C THR A 107 5.73 10.22 -11.71
N TYR A 108 4.92 11.23 -12.02
CA TYR A 108 3.80 11.09 -12.95
C TYR A 108 4.29 11.25 -14.39
N VAL A 109 3.95 10.28 -15.24
CA VAL A 109 4.26 10.31 -16.68
C VAL A 109 2.95 10.28 -17.47
N ASP A 110 2.70 11.31 -18.29
CA ASP A 110 1.54 11.38 -19.16
C ASP A 110 1.91 11.05 -20.61
N ASN A 111 1.57 9.83 -21.03
CA ASN A 111 1.66 9.40 -22.43
C ASN A 111 0.30 9.28 -23.12
N SER A 112 -0.74 9.98 -22.64
CA SER A 112 -2.07 9.91 -23.26
C SER A 112 -2.10 10.41 -24.72
N LYS A 113 -1.12 11.22 -25.12
CA LYS A 113 -0.94 11.71 -26.49
C LYS A 113 -0.06 10.80 -27.37
N GLY A 114 0.56 9.76 -26.82
CA GLY A 114 1.43 8.83 -27.55
C GLY A 114 2.76 9.42 -28.02
N THR A 115 3.23 10.51 -27.41
CA THR A 115 4.50 11.16 -27.74
C THR A 115 5.65 10.75 -26.83
N GLY A 116 5.39 9.90 -25.84
CA GLY A 116 6.34 9.36 -24.87
C GLY A 116 6.21 7.83 -24.74
N SER A 117 6.55 7.31 -23.55
CA SER A 117 6.56 5.87 -23.26
C SER A 117 5.32 5.45 -22.44
N ASN A 118 4.80 4.24 -22.71
CA ASN A 118 3.72 3.63 -21.91
C ASN A 118 4.25 2.86 -20.69
N GLU A 119 5.57 2.76 -20.58
CA GLU A 119 6.28 1.95 -19.62
C GLU A 119 7.56 2.61 -19.12
N ILE A 120 8.08 2.10 -18.02
CA ILE A 120 9.43 2.39 -17.56
C ILE A 120 10.36 1.23 -17.92
N GLU A 121 11.61 1.54 -18.22
CA GLU A 121 12.64 0.54 -18.49
C GLU A 121 13.94 0.92 -17.79
N SER A 122 14.75 -0.08 -17.44
CA SER A 122 16.09 0.09 -16.86
C SER A 122 16.16 0.97 -15.60
N GLN A 123 15.05 1.10 -14.85
CA GLN A 123 15.05 1.78 -13.55
C GLN A 123 15.68 0.87 -12.48
N LYS A 124 16.33 1.41 -11.45
CA LYS A 124 17.09 0.59 -10.48
C LYS A 124 16.45 0.43 -9.11
N ASP A 125 15.72 1.44 -8.67
CA ASP A 125 15.26 1.58 -7.29
C ASP A 125 13.74 1.78 -7.24
N VAL A 126 13.00 0.96 -7.98
CA VAL A 126 11.54 1.07 -8.08
C VAL A 126 10.90 0.58 -6.78
N LEU A 127 10.14 1.46 -6.13
CA LEU A 127 9.30 1.16 -4.96
C LEU A 127 7.82 1.01 -5.33
N PHE A 128 7.35 1.84 -6.27
CA PHE A 128 5.97 1.82 -6.72
C PHE A 128 5.91 1.86 -8.25
N TYR A 129 5.07 1.02 -8.86
CA TYR A 129 4.78 1.13 -10.29
C TYR A 129 3.30 0.92 -10.57
N PHE A 130 2.57 2.02 -10.77
CA PHE A 130 1.15 2.00 -11.11
C PHE A 130 0.93 2.42 -12.57
N THR A 131 0.21 1.61 -13.33
CA THR A 131 -0.08 1.87 -14.76
C THR A 131 -1.44 1.33 -15.19
N GLY A 132 -1.74 1.43 -16.48
CA GLY A 132 -2.91 0.86 -17.16
C GLY A 132 -2.54 0.37 -18.55
N LEU A 133 -2.20 -0.91 -18.68
CA LEU A 133 -2.02 -1.62 -19.95
C LEU A 133 -2.58 -3.03 -19.82
N ALA A 134 -2.93 -3.67 -20.93
CA ALA A 134 -3.26 -5.09 -20.96
C ALA A 134 -2.04 -5.98 -20.64
N SER A 135 -0.85 -5.55 -21.05
CA SER A 135 0.43 -6.16 -20.74
C SER A 135 1.46 -5.05 -20.64
N VAL A 136 2.26 -5.07 -19.58
CA VAL A 136 3.29 -4.04 -19.36
C VAL A 136 4.61 -4.59 -19.90
N PRO A 137 5.18 -4.00 -20.96
CA PRO A 137 6.45 -4.46 -21.51
C PRO A 137 7.61 -4.06 -20.60
N LYS A 138 8.75 -4.77 -20.74
CA LYS A 138 10.06 -4.44 -20.13
C LYS A 138 10.10 -4.43 -18.60
N ILE A 139 9.11 -5.02 -17.93
CA ILE A 139 9.06 -5.08 -16.46
C ILE A 139 10.31 -5.75 -15.87
N GLU A 140 10.87 -6.73 -16.58
CA GLU A 140 12.08 -7.48 -16.23
C GLU A 140 13.36 -6.65 -16.31
N THR A 141 13.33 -5.49 -16.97
CA THR A 141 14.50 -4.61 -17.09
C THR A 141 14.67 -3.71 -15.88
N ASN A 142 13.66 -3.61 -15.01
CA ASN A 142 13.67 -2.75 -13.85
C ASN A 142 14.16 -3.51 -12.59
N GLY A 143 14.89 -2.81 -11.73
CA GLY A 143 15.23 -3.21 -10.38
C GLY A 143 14.16 -2.74 -9.40
N TYR A 144 13.50 -3.70 -8.75
CA TYR A 144 12.52 -3.45 -7.70
C TYR A 144 13.17 -3.62 -6.33
N ARG A 145 12.93 -2.65 -5.43
CA ARG A 145 13.38 -2.75 -4.04
C ARG A 145 12.62 -3.87 -3.32
N PRO A 146 13.21 -4.53 -2.31
CA PRO A 146 12.43 -5.28 -1.32
C PRO A 146 11.28 -4.41 -0.79
N GLY A 147 10.08 -4.97 -0.70
CA GLY A 147 8.88 -4.25 -0.32
C GLY A 147 8.17 -3.50 -1.45
N ALA A 148 8.75 -3.40 -2.65
CA ALA A 148 8.12 -2.69 -3.77
C ALA A 148 6.78 -3.30 -4.19
N ILE A 149 5.86 -2.46 -4.64
CA ILE A 149 4.53 -2.87 -5.14
C ILE A 149 4.32 -2.34 -6.56
N ALA A 150 3.63 -3.11 -7.40
CA ALA A 150 3.35 -2.73 -8.76
C ALA A 150 2.01 -3.29 -9.24
N ASP A 151 1.21 -2.45 -9.88
CA ASP A 151 -0.11 -2.82 -10.38
C ASP A 151 -0.46 -2.16 -11.70
N HIS A 152 -1.19 -2.91 -12.50
CA HIS A 152 -1.75 -2.44 -13.76
C HIS A 152 -3.26 -2.61 -13.74
N LEU A 153 -3.98 -1.54 -14.02
CA LEU A 153 -5.43 -1.60 -14.16
C LEU A 153 -5.75 -2.31 -15.47
N THR A 154 -6.14 -3.57 -15.38
CA THR A 154 -6.58 -4.37 -16.51
C THR A 154 -7.60 -5.42 -16.09
N SER A 155 -8.37 -5.89 -17.05
CA SER A 155 -9.29 -7.01 -16.86
C SER A 155 -8.50 -8.31 -16.64
N TYR A 156 -9.00 -9.18 -15.77
CA TYR A 156 -8.46 -10.53 -15.58
C TYR A 156 -7.00 -10.62 -15.11
N GLY A 157 -6.39 -9.52 -14.67
CA GLY A 157 -5.01 -9.52 -14.17
C GLY A 157 -4.83 -10.41 -12.94
N GLY A 158 -5.89 -10.64 -12.16
CA GLY A 158 -5.91 -11.52 -11.00
C GLY A 158 -6.10 -13.01 -11.34
N GLN A 159 -6.29 -13.37 -12.62
CA GLN A 159 -6.23 -14.78 -13.03
C GLN A 159 -4.76 -15.23 -12.95
N VAL A 160 -4.49 -16.13 -12.01
CA VAL A 160 -3.15 -16.65 -11.70
C VAL A 160 -3.07 -18.14 -12.03
N PRO A 161 -1.93 -18.64 -12.52
CA PRO A 161 -0.70 -17.88 -12.79
C PRO A 161 -0.68 -17.16 -14.15
N THR A 162 -1.64 -17.43 -15.03
CA THR A 162 -1.71 -16.88 -16.39
C THR A 162 -3.12 -16.38 -16.71
N SER A 163 -3.18 -15.49 -17.71
CA SER A 163 -4.40 -14.84 -18.16
C SER A 163 -4.26 -14.42 -19.62
N GLY A 164 -5.37 -14.04 -20.28
CA GLY A 164 -5.33 -13.44 -21.62
C GLY A 164 -4.71 -12.04 -21.62
N GLN A 165 -4.81 -11.34 -20.49
CA GLN A 165 -4.04 -10.13 -20.19
C GLN A 165 -2.86 -10.53 -19.27
N MET A 166 -1.93 -9.63 -18.98
CA MET A 166 -0.81 -9.96 -18.10
C MET A 166 -1.33 -10.31 -16.71
N SER A 167 -0.96 -11.49 -16.22
CA SER A 167 -1.25 -11.88 -14.84
C SER A 167 -0.37 -11.09 -13.88
N ILE A 168 -0.91 -10.69 -12.73
CA ILE A 168 -0.14 -10.07 -11.65
C ILE A 168 0.96 -10.97 -11.10
N ALA A 169 0.91 -12.28 -11.36
CA ALA A 169 2.02 -13.19 -11.07
C ALA A 169 3.33 -12.76 -11.77
N LYS A 170 3.25 -12.08 -12.92
CA LYS A 170 4.43 -11.56 -13.63
C LYS A 170 5.16 -10.46 -12.87
N TRP A 171 4.45 -9.62 -12.11
CA TRP A 171 5.09 -8.66 -11.22
C TRP A 171 5.93 -9.36 -10.15
N ILE A 172 5.36 -10.41 -9.54
CA ILE A 172 6.04 -11.20 -8.51
C ILE A 172 7.28 -11.90 -9.06
N GLU A 173 7.20 -12.45 -10.28
CA GLU A 173 8.31 -13.11 -10.98
C GLU A 173 9.51 -12.17 -11.20
N VAL A 174 9.27 -10.88 -11.46
CA VAL A 174 10.34 -9.88 -11.71
C VAL A 174 10.82 -9.16 -10.45
N GLY A 175 10.37 -9.57 -9.26
CA GLY A 175 10.88 -9.05 -8.00
C GLY A 175 9.98 -8.07 -7.26
N VAL A 176 8.73 -7.88 -7.68
CA VAL A 176 7.74 -7.07 -6.94
C VAL A 176 7.19 -7.85 -5.75
N THR A 177 7.08 -7.22 -4.58
CA THR A 177 6.64 -7.84 -3.32
C THR A 177 5.12 -7.92 -3.20
N GLY A 178 4.38 -7.02 -3.84
CA GLY A 178 2.92 -6.98 -3.81
C GLY A 178 2.28 -6.54 -5.11
N SER A 179 1.13 -7.14 -5.42
CA SER A 179 0.27 -6.74 -6.53
C SER A 179 -1.20 -7.12 -6.26
N PHE A 180 -2.11 -6.53 -7.02
CA PHE A 180 -3.54 -6.76 -7.04
C PHE A 180 -4.05 -6.82 -8.47
N GLY A 181 -4.99 -7.72 -8.72
CA GLY A 181 -5.65 -7.85 -10.02
C GLY A 181 -7.07 -8.37 -9.91
N THR A 182 -7.90 -8.03 -10.88
CA THR A 182 -9.30 -8.50 -10.95
C THR A 182 -9.35 -9.88 -11.62
N VAL A 183 -10.16 -10.80 -11.10
CA VAL A 183 -10.36 -12.16 -11.64
C VAL A 183 -11.53 -12.20 -12.64
N VAL A 184 -12.46 -11.25 -12.49
CA VAL A 184 -13.65 -11.04 -13.34
C VAL A 184 -13.55 -9.66 -14.00
N GLU A 185 -14.13 -9.50 -15.20
CA GLU A 185 -14.18 -8.24 -15.93
C GLU A 185 -14.69 -7.06 -15.07
N PRO A 186 -13.88 -6.00 -14.87
CA PRO A 186 -14.24 -4.89 -13.99
C PRO A 186 -14.78 -3.65 -14.73
N CYS A 187 -14.80 -3.60 -16.06
CA CYS A 187 -15.14 -2.40 -16.87
C CYS A 187 -14.52 -1.10 -16.34
N ASN A 188 -13.24 -1.13 -15.96
CA ASN A 188 -12.48 0.01 -15.44
C ASN A 188 -13.07 0.76 -14.22
N TYR A 189 -14.01 0.16 -13.46
CA TYR A 189 -14.49 0.76 -12.22
C TYR A 189 -13.35 0.93 -11.23
N GLN A 190 -12.98 2.18 -10.93
CA GLN A 190 -11.84 2.49 -10.06
C GLN A 190 -11.98 1.88 -8.66
N SER A 191 -13.21 1.73 -8.15
CA SER A 191 -13.49 1.09 -6.86
C SER A 191 -13.04 -0.37 -6.78
N LYS A 192 -12.92 -1.06 -7.93
CA LYS A 192 -12.42 -2.45 -8.01
C LYS A 192 -10.89 -2.54 -8.12
N PHE A 193 -10.16 -1.43 -8.02
CA PHE A 193 -8.71 -1.38 -8.10
C PHE A 193 -8.11 -0.62 -6.90
N PRO A 194 -6.81 -0.79 -6.61
CA PRO A 194 -6.13 -0.03 -5.57
C PRO A 194 -6.14 1.44 -5.93
N ASP A 195 -6.60 2.27 -5.01
CA ASP A 195 -6.37 3.72 -5.04
C ASP A 195 -4.93 4.00 -4.58
N PRO A 196 -4.05 4.52 -5.47
CA PRO A 196 -2.69 4.88 -5.12
C PRO A 196 -2.61 5.88 -3.96
N ARG A 197 -3.58 6.78 -3.84
CA ARG A 197 -3.67 7.78 -2.76
C ARG A 197 -3.99 7.16 -1.40
N VAL A 198 -4.35 5.87 -1.37
CA VAL A 198 -4.59 5.13 -0.13
C VAL A 198 -3.43 4.17 0.14
N VAL A 199 -3.09 3.29 -0.82
CA VAL A 199 -2.07 2.25 -0.60
C VAL A 199 -0.69 2.86 -0.33
N VAL A 200 -0.28 3.89 -1.08
CA VAL A 200 1.07 4.49 -0.94
C VAL A 200 1.26 5.15 0.43
N PRO A 201 0.41 6.11 0.86
CA PRO A 201 0.62 6.74 2.16
C PRO A 201 0.35 5.81 3.34
N ARG A 202 -0.52 4.80 3.24
CA ARG A 202 -0.71 3.83 4.34
C ARG A 202 0.50 2.93 4.51
N TYR A 203 1.04 2.42 3.40
CA TYR A 203 2.23 1.58 3.44
C TYR A 203 3.47 2.36 3.90
N TYR A 204 3.63 3.60 3.45
CA TYR A 204 4.69 4.50 3.91
C TYR A 204 4.59 4.87 5.40
N ARG A 205 3.37 4.96 5.95
CA ARG A 205 3.11 5.18 7.38
C ARG A 205 3.26 3.90 8.22
N GLY A 206 3.82 2.84 7.66
CA GLY A 206 4.18 1.65 8.41
C GLY A 206 3.05 0.63 8.59
N GLU A 207 1.94 0.75 7.86
CA GLU A 207 0.99 -0.37 7.75
C GLU A 207 1.64 -1.53 6.98
N THR A 208 1.26 -2.77 7.31
CA THR A 208 1.70 -3.94 6.53
C THR A 208 1.16 -3.88 5.10
N LEU A 209 1.81 -4.60 4.18
CA LEU A 209 1.36 -4.70 2.80
C LEU A 209 -0.10 -5.18 2.70
N LEU A 210 -0.48 -6.14 3.54
CA LEU A 210 -1.85 -6.64 3.63
C LEU A 210 -2.85 -5.52 3.98
N GLU A 211 -2.57 -4.74 5.02
CA GLU A 211 -3.45 -3.68 5.49
C GLU A 211 -3.58 -2.56 4.46
N ALA A 212 -2.44 -2.08 3.93
CA ALA A 212 -2.41 -1.01 2.95
C ALA A 212 -3.21 -1.38 1.68
N TYR A 213 -3.05 -2.61 1.17
CA TYR A 213 -3.80 -3.06 0.00
C TYR A 213 -5.30 -3.21 0.29
N TRP A 214 -5.68 -3.87 1.39
CA TRP A 214 -7.09 -4.07 1.73
C TRP A 214 -7.84 -2.76 1.98
N LYS A 215 -7.16 -1.75 2.52
CA LYS A 215 -7.73 -0.42 2.70
C LYS A 215 -7.80 0.35 1.39
N SER A 216 -7.02 0.01 0.37
CA SER A 216 -6.96 0.75 -0.89
C SER A 216 -8.00 0.36 -1.94
N VAL A 217 -8.66 -0.79 -1.82
CA VAL A 217 -9.67 -1.25 -2.79
C VAL A 217 -11.06 -1.15 -2.16
N ALA A 218 -11.88 -0.24 -2.68
CA ALA A 218 -13.21 0.02 -2.11
C ALA A 218 -14.15 -1.18 -2.27
N ALA A 219 -14.15 -1.82 -3.44
CA ALA A 219 -14.97 -2.97 -3.79
C ALA A 219 -14.07 -4.16 -4.19
N PRO A 220 -13.43 -4.84 -3.21
CA PRO A 220 -12.41 -5.86 -3.46
C PRO A 220 -12.99 -7.20 -3.94
N GLY A 221 -14.31 -7.34 -3.96
CA GLY A 221 -14.97 -8.53 -4.49
C GLY A 221 -14.50 -8.83 -5.92
N GLU A 222 -14.24 -10.10 -6.20
CA GLU A 222 -13.70 -10.57 -7.49
C GLU A 222 -12.27 -10.10 -7.80
N GLY A 223 -11.57 -9.54 -6.81
CA GLY A 223 -10.14 -9.22 -6.86
C GLY A 223 -9.28 -10.27 -6.17
N LEU A 224 -7.99 -10.26 -6.50
CA LEU A 224 -6.96 -11.08 -5.87
C LEU A 224 -5.83 -10.18 -5.39
N PHE A 225 -5.58 -10.20 -4.08
CA PHE A 225 -4.39 -9.61 -3.47
C PHE A 225 -3.28 -10.66 -3.43
N VAL A 226 -2.11 -10.33 -3.98
CA VAL A 226 -0.95 -11.22 -4.06
C VAL A 226 0.27 -10.52 -3.49
N GLY A 227 1.03 -11.21 -2.65
CA GLY A 227 2.24 -10.66 -2.06
C GLY A 227 2.61 -11.28 -0.72
N GLU A 228 3.69 -10.77 -0.14
CA GLU A 228 4.08 -11.12 1.23
C GLU A 228 3.31 -10.23 2.21
N PRO A 229 2.33 -10.77 2.98
CA PRO A 229 1.38 -9.96 3.73
C PRO A 229 2.00 -9.09 4.84
N LEU A 230 3.13 -9.49 5.41
CA LEU A 230 3.72 -8.82 6.57
C LEU A 230 4.74 -7.74 6.22
N ALA A 231 5.16 -7.65 4.96
CA ALA A 231 6.13 -6.70 4.48
C ALA A 231 5.73 -5.29 4.95
N ARG A 232 6.66 -4.61 5.61
CA ARG A 232 6.41 -3.32 6.28
C ARG A 232 7.69 -2.47 6.26
N PRO A 233 8.07 -1.89 5.10
CA PRO A 233 9.38 -1.28 4.91
C PRO A 233 9.64 -0.03 5.76
N TRP A 234 8.57 0.65 6.16
CA TRP A 234 8.60 1.87 6.97
C TRP A 234 7.92 1.66 8.33
N GLY A 235 8.05 0.47 8.91
CA GLY A 235 7.33 0.07 10.11
C GLY A 235 7.91 0.54 11.44
N ALA A 236 9.23 0.61 11.56
CA ALA A 236 9.85 0.86 12.85
C ALA A 236 9.72 2.32 13.31
N GLU A 237 9.87 2.52 14.61
CA GLU A 237 10.33 3.77 15.19
C GLU A 237 11.79 3.64 15.61
N ILE A 238 12.65 4.60 15.24
CA ILE A 238 14.02 4.65 15.78
C ILE A 238 14.00 5.50 17.04
N VAL A 239 14.19 4.85 18.18
CA VAL A 239 14.13 5.48 19.51
C VAL A 239 15.53 5.63 20.09
N SER A 240 15.82 6.81 20.64
CA SER A 240 17.07 7.06 21.38
C SER A 240 16.81 7.92 22.61
N TYR A 241 17.62 7.71 23.64
CA TYR A 241 17.57 8.48 24.88
C TYR A 241 18.96 9.03 25.20
N ALA A 242 19.07 10.35 25.32
CA ALA A 242 20.31 11.01 25.66
C ALA A 242 20.05 12.28 26.47
N GLY A 243 20.76 12.43 27.60
CA GLY A 243 20.71 13.65 28.41
C GLY A 243 19.34 14.03 28.94
N GLY A 244 18.45 13.05 29.21
CA GLY A 244 17.08 13.34 29.63
C GLY A 244 16.12 13.66 28.48
N THR A 245 16.53 13.47 27.22
CA THR A 245 15.69 13.68 26.04
C THR A 245 15.44 12.34 25.34
N LEU A 246 14.17 12.03 25.12
CA LEU A 246 13.71 10.94 24.27
C LEU A 246 13.52 11.48 22.85
N SER A 247 14.17 10.87 21.87
CA SER A 247 13.98 11.16 20.44
C SER A 247 13.37 9.95 19.74
N ILE A 248 12.28 10.16 19.01
CA ILE A 248 11.53 9.12 18.28
C ILE A 248 11.47 9.53 16.82
N GLN A 249 12.16 8.79 15.95
CA GLN A 249 12.09 8.99 14.51
C GLN A 249 11.09 8.02 13.87
N THR A 250 10.09 8.52 13.15
CA THR A 250 9.00 7.70 12.59
C THR A 250 8.44 8.30 11.30
N THR A 251 7.73 7.50 10.51
CA THR A 251 6.92 7.94 9.35
C THR A 251 5.41 7.86 9.63
N HIS A 252 4.98 7.48 10.83
CA HIS A 252 3.59 7.06 11.11
C HIS A 252 2.56 8.20 11.13
N LEU A 253 3.00 9.46 11.12
CA LEU A 253 2.10 10.60 11.24
C LEU A 253 1.37 10.88 9.92
N ASP A 254 0.06 11.07 10.03
CA ASP A 254 -0.84 11.53 8.97
C ASP A 254 -0.84 13.06 8.91
N PRO A 255 -0.54 13.67 7.75
CA PRO A 255 -0.65 15.13 7.59
C PRO A 255 -2.07 15.68 7.84
N ALA A 256 -3.10 14.84 7.74
CA ALA A 256 -4.49 15.23 7.98
C ALA A 256 -4.89 15.18 9.48
N LYS A 257 -3.99 14.78 10.38
CA LYS A 257 -4.29 14.59 11.81
C LYS A 257 -3.37 15.39 12.71
N SER A 258 -3.88 15.68 13.91
CA SER A 258 -3.09 16.18 15.02
C SER A 258 -2.83 15.05 16.01
N TYR A 259 -1.66 15.10 16.63
CA TYR A 259 -1.19 14.08 17.56
C TYR A 259 -0.75 14.72 18.87
N GLN A 260 -0.78 13.89 19.91
CA GLN A 260 -0.28 14.20 21.22
C GLN A 260 0.63 13.08 21.72
N ILE A 261 1.62 13.46 22.53
CA ILE A 261 2.45 12.53 23.30
C ILE A 261 1.97 12.59 24.74
N GLU A 262 1.69 11.42 25.28
CA GLU A 262 1.30 11.23 26.68
C GLU A 262 2.32 10.32 27.37
N ARG A 263 2.47 10.47 28.69
CA ARG A 263 3.32 9.64 29.54
C ARG A 263 2.54 8.87 30.59
N ALA A 264 3.09 7.76 31.07
CA ALA A 264 2.56 7.01 32.21
C ALA A 264 3.69 6.31 32.99
N ASP A 265 3.40 5.98 34.26
CA ASP A 265 4.28 5.16 35.11
C ASP A 265 4.18 3.65 34.80
N ALA A 266 3.17 3.24 34.04
CA ALA A 266 2.93 1.87 33.60
C ALA A 266 2.19 1.85 32.25
N GLU A 267 2.32 0.76 31.48
CA GLU A 267 1.67 0.60 30.16
C GLU A 267 0.14 0.69 30.23
N SER A 268 -0.46 0.34 31.37
CA SER A 268 -1.89 0.44 31.63
C SER A 268 -2.39 1.88 31.84
N GLY A 269 -1.50 2.86 31.95
CA GLY A 269 -1.83 4.22 32.37
C GLY A 269 -1.99 4.35 33.90
N PRO A 270 -2.56 5.48 34.38
CA PRO A 270 -3.17 6.55 33.60
C PRO A 270 -2.16 7.35 32.79
N PHE A 271 -2.58 7.82 31.61
CA PHE A 271 -1.76 8.63 30.72
C PHE A 271 -1.99 10.12 30.99
N THR A 272 -0.90 10.89 31.00
CA THR A 272 -0.91 12.35 31.18
C THR A 272 -0.25 13.01 29.98
N LEU A 273 -0.89 14.05 29.43
CA LEU A 273 -0.37 14.81 28.30
C LEU A 273 1.01 15.42 28.60
N VAL A 274 1.92 15.28 27.64
CA VAL A 274 3.27 15.87 27.66
C VAL A 274 3.40 16.93 26.57
N GLN A 275 2.92 16.62 25.37
CA GLN A 275 2.96 17.52 24.22
C GLN A 275 1.71 17.29 23.37
N GLY A 276 1.05 18.37 22.94
CA GLY A 276 -0.08 18.33 22.00
C GLY A 276 0.18 19.17 20.75
N GLY A 277 -0.76 19.16 19.81
CA GLY A 277 -0.72 19.92 18.56
C GLY A 277 0.34 19.45 17.58
N ILE A 278 0.81 18.20 17.71
CA ILE A 278 1.86 17.66 16.84
C ILE A 278 1.24 17.38 15.47
N THR A 279 1.72 18.09 14.46
CA THR A 279 1.27 17.95 13.07
C THR A 279 2.48 17.85 12.15
N VAL A 280 2.30 17.23 10.99
CA VAL A 280 3.30 17.19 9.92
C VAL A 280 2.71 17.83 8.65
N PRO A 281 3.45 18.70 7.94
CA PRO A 281 2.92 19.37 6.75
C PRO A 281 2.73 18.45 5.53
N ASN A 282 3.40 17.30 5.51
CA ASN A 282 3.39 16.32 4.41
C ASN A 282 3.86 14.94 4.91
N HIS A 283 3.71 13.92 4.07
CA HIS A 283 4.25 12.58 4.34
C HIS A 283 5.77 12.65 4.41
N GLN A 284 6.31 12.46 5.61
CA GLN A 284 7.74 12.59 5.87
C GLN A 284 8.19 11.70 7.01
N ARG A 285 9.50 11.56 7.13
CA ARG A 285 10.12 11.00 8.32
C ARG A 285 10.38 12.13 9.31
N VAL A 286 9.74 12.08 10.46
CA VAL A 286 9.82 13.13 11.49
C VAL A 286 10.56 12.61 12.72
N THR A 287 11.26 13.51 13.42
CA THR A 287 11.80 13.24 14.75
C THR A 287 10.98 13.99 15.79
N LEU A 288 10.29 13.25 16.65
CA LEU A 288 9.60 13.77 17.82
C LEU A 288 10.55 13.76 19.02
N THR A 289 10.51 14.80 19.84
CA THR A 289 11.41 14.92 21.00
C THR A 289 10.61 15.21 22.26
N VAL A 290 10.91 14.47 23.33
CA VAL A 290 10.34 14.70 24.67
C VAL A 290 11.46 15.02 25.64
N ALA A 291 11.36 16.17 26.32
CA ALA A 291 12.29 16.59 27.36
C ALA A 291 11.54 17.39 28.46
N PRO A 292 11.73 17.07 29.76
CA PRO A 292 12.45 15.89 30.26
C PRO A 292 11.69 14.59 29.95
N ALA A 293 12.42 13.56 29.57
CA ALA A 293 11.92 12.19 29.44
C ALA A 293 12.13 11.44 30.76
N ASP A 294 11.21 11.65 31.70
CA ASP A 294 11.26 11.25 33.11
C ASP A 294 10.27 10.12 33.49
N ALA A 295 9.56 9.54 32.51
CA ALA A 295 8.62 8.44 32.70
C ALA A 295 9.05 7.17 31.96
N PRO A 296 8.63 5.97 32.42
CA PRO A 296 8.97 4.71 31.77
C PRO A 296 8.17 4.44 30.49
N VAL A 297 7.00 5.07 30.33
CA VAL A 297 6.11 4.83 29.19
C VAL A 297 5.72 6.15 28.54
N TYR A 298 5.86 6.21 27.21
CA TYR A 298 5.33 7.26 26.36
C TYR A 298 4.48 6.63 25.27
N ARG A 299 3.37 7.28 24.90
CA ARG A 299 2.58 6.90 23.73
C ARG A 299 2.30 8.12 22.86
N LEU A 300 2.28 7.89 21.56
CA LEU A 300 1.73 8.83 20.58
C LEU A 300 0.26 8.44 20.33
N SER A 301 -0.67 9.38 20.48
CA SER A 301 -2.09 9.19 20.20
C SER A 301 -2.61 10.31 19.30
N VAL A 302 -3.68 10.04 18.56
CA VAL A 302 -4.40 11.06 17.78
C VAL A 302 -5.21 11.91 18.76
N GLU A 303 -5.22 13.23 18.54
CA GLU A 303 -6.02 14.19 19.31
C GLU A 303 -7.52 14.17 18.97
#